data_AF-A0A955K106-F1
#
_entry.id   AF-A0A955K106-F1
#
_cell.length_a   1.000
_cell.length_b   1.000
_cell.length_c   1.000
_cell.angle_alpha   90.00
_cell.angle_beta   90.00
_cell.angle_gamma   90.00
#
_symmetry.space_group_name_H-M   'P 1'
#
loop_
_entity.id
_entity.type
_entity.pdbx_description
1 polymer ?
#
loop_
_entity_poly.entity_id
_entity_poly.type
_entity_poly.pdbx_seq_one_letter_code
_entity_poly.pdbx_strand_id
1 'polypeptide(L)'
;VYVSTEQFVQEFLDAIRYKKNTDFAGYYRGADVLIIDDIQFIAGKEKTQEEFFHTFNALHQANKQIIISSDKPPKDIPTLEDRLRSRFAWGMSIDMQTPDFETRCAIIQTKAESRGIELPSDVVEYLSQGVRTNIRELEGVLNQLLAMCEMRGTSPDITMAKSLLSNTKNRPRHISSKQVVEKTAKYFHITTDEILGPKRDKD
;
A
#
# COMPACT_ATOMS: atom_id res chain seq x y z
N VAL A 1 -12.61 -15.33 7.36
CA VAL A 1 -13.16 -14.07 6.83
C VAL A 1 -12.01 -13.16 6.45
N TYR A 2 -11.99 -12.66 5.21
CA TYR A 2 -11.09 -11.59 4.76
C TYR A 2 -11.93 -10.34 4.51
N VAL A 3 -11.44 -9.19 4.96
CA VAL A 3 -12.13 -7.90 4.79
C VAL A 3 -11.11 -6.76 4.77
N SER A 4 -11.35 -5.73 3.96
CA SER A 4 -10.61 -4.47 4.10
C SER A 4 -11.21 -3.64 5.24
N THR A 5 -10.42 -2.80 5.88
CA THR A 5 -10.92 -1.94 6.96
C THR A 5 -12.02 -1.00 6.50
N GLU A 6 -11.98 -0.52 5.25
CA GLU A 6 -13.04 0.30 4.67
C GLU A 6 -14.35 -0.48 4.52
N GLN A 7 -14.29 -1.72 4.03
CA GLN A 7 -15.47 -2.58 3.92
C GLN A 7 -16.05 -2.90 5.31
N PHE A 8 -15.20 -3.21 6.30
CA PHE A 8 -15.64 -3.42 7.67
C PHE A 8 -16.39 -2.21 8.23
N VAL A 9 -15.87 -1.00 8.00
CA VAL A 9 -16.54 0.25 8.38
C VAL A 9 -17.90 0.38 7.70
N GLN A 10 -17.95 0.16 6.38
CA GLN A 10 -19.18 0.29 5.62
C GLN A 10 -20.25 -0.70 6.12
N GLU A 11 -19.89 -1.96 6.28
CA GLU A 11 -20.79 -3.00 6.78
C GLU A 11 -21.28 -2.71 8.20
N PHE A 12 -20.43 -2.13 9.06
CA PHE A 12 -20.83 -1.68 10.40
C PHE A 12 -21.84 -0.54 10.35
N LEU A 13 -21.62 0.45 9.47
CA LEU A 13 -22.55 1.56 9.29
C LEU A 13 -23.90 1.07 8.76
N ASP A 14 -23.91 0.13 7.82
CA ASP A 14 -25.12 -0.49 7.31
C ASP A 14 -25.83 -1.32 8.40
N ALA A 15 -25.09 -2.05 9.23
CA ALA A 15 -25.65 -2.78 10.37
C ALA A 15 -26.36 -1.85 11.35
N ILE A 16 -25.78 -0.69 11.66
CA ILE A 16 -26.43 0.34 12.49
C ILE A 16 -27.70 0.86 11.81
N ARG A 17 -27.60 1.23 10.53
CA ARG A 17 -28.70 1.83 9.76
C ARG A 17 -29.91 0.89 9.68
N TYR A 18 -29.68 -0.38 9.44
CA TYR A 18 -30.72 -1.40 9.28
C TYR A 18 -31.03 -2.17 10.57
N LYS A 19 -30.45 -1.78 11.71
CA LYS A 19 -30.60 -2.45 13.02
C LYS A 19 -30.21 -3.94 13.00
N LYS A 20 -29.20 -4.29 12.21
CA LYS A 20 -28.64 -5.65 12.06
C LYS A 20 -27.31 -5.84 12.80
N ASN A 21 -27.11 -5.13 13.91
CA ASN A 21 -25.86 -5.22 14.70
C ASN A 21 -25.55 -6.65 15.16
N THR A 22 -26.57 -7.44 15.50
CA THR A 22 -26.40 -8.84 15.91
C THR A 22 -25.87 -9.71 14.77
N ASP A 23 -26.39 -9.51 13.55
CA ASP A 23 -25.95 -10.28 12.37
C ASP A 23 -24.50 -9.94 12.02
N PHE A 24 -24.17 -8.64 12.04
CA PHE A 24 -22.80 -8.15 11.84
C PHE A 24 -21.83 -8.78 12.86
N ALA A 25 -22.17 -8.68 14.15
CA ALA A 25 -21.36 -9.25 15.21
C ALA A 25 -21.22 -10.77 15.07
N GLY A 26 -22.30 -11.49 14.75
CA GLY A 26 -22.29 -12.93 14.55
C GLY A 26 -21.40 -13.35 13.38
N TYR A 27 -21.45 -12.64 12.27
CA TYR A 27 -20.62 -12.91 11.09
C TYR A 27 -19.12 -12.77 11.40
N TYR A 28 -18.71 -11.63 11.97
CA TYR A 28 -17.29 -11.38 12.24
C TYR A 28 -16.75 -12.17 13.42
N ARG A 29 -17.51 -12.31 14.52
CA ARG A 29 -17.08 -13.05 15.71
C ARG A 29 -17.19 -14.57 15.57
N GLY A 30 -17.91 -15.05 14.55
CA GLY A 30 -18.00 -16.47 14.19
C GLY A 30 -16.82 -16.97 13.35
N ALA A 31 -15.91 -16.09 12.92
CA ALA A 31 -14.78 -16.47 12.07
C ALA A 31 -13.71 -17.28 12.85
N ASP A 32 -13.23 -18.37 12.25
CA ASP A 32 -12.04 -19.08 12.76
C ASP A 32 -10.74 -18.32 12.52
N VAL A 33 -10.69 -17.63 11.38
CA VAL A 33 -9.59 -16.75 10.97
C VAL A 33 -10.19 -15.44 10.48
N LEU A 34 -9.80 -14.33 11.11
CA LEU A 34 -10.13 -12.97 10.68
C LEU A 34 -8.88 -12.32 10.09
N ILE A 35 -8.94 -11.97 8.81
CA ILE A 35 -7.88 -11.22 8.11
C ILE A 35 -8.44 -9.83 7.82
N ILE A 36 -7.78 -8.80 8.37
CA ILE A 36 -8.12 -7.40 8.11
C ILE A 36 -6.98 -6.74 7.36
N ASP A 37 -7.32 -6.16 6.21
CA ASP A 37 -6.39 -5.37 5.41
C ASP A 37 -6.49 -3.87 5.74
N ASP A 38 -5.36 -3.18 5.70
CA ASP A 38 -5.23 -1.72 5.81
C ASP A 38 -5.88 -1.11 7.07
N ILE A 39 -5.53 -1.62 8.26
CA ILE A 39 -6.11 -1.19 9.55
C ILE A 39 -5.97 0.31 9.83
N GLN A 40 -5.01 0.99 9.20
CA GLN A 40 -4.83 2.43 9.31
C GLN A 40 -6.10 3.24 8.96
N PHE A 41 -7.02 2.70 8.15
CA PHE A 41 -8.27 3.38 7.78
C PHE A 41 -9.36 3.37 8.86
N ILE A 42 -9.12 2.71 10.00
CA ILE A 42 -10.02 2.77 11.17
C ILE A 42 -9.78 4.03 12.02
N ALA A 43 -8.66 4.71 11.79
CA ALA A 43 -8.31 5.97 12.44
C ALA A 43 -9.44 7.00 12.31
N GLY A 44 -9.74 7.68 13.43
CA GLY A 44 -10.77 8.72 13.49
C GLY A 44 -12.22 8.22 13.47
N LYS A 45 -12.45 6.90 13.35
CA LYS A 45 -13.78 6.28 13.36
C LYS A 45 -14.09 5.63 14.71
N GLU A 46 -14.28 6.45 15.75
CA GLU A 46 -14.40 6.02 17.16
C GLU A 46 -15.37 4.83 17.36
N LYS A 47 -16.61 4.94 16.89
CA LYS A 47 -17.61 3.85 17.01
C LYS A 47 -17.18 2.56 16.32
N THR A 48 -16.49 2.67 15.19
CA THR A 48 -15.98 1.49 14.48
C THR A 48 -14.77 0.89 15.20
N GLN A 49 -13.91 1.72 15.79
CA GLN A 49 -12.82 1.26 16.65
C GLN A 49 -13.35 0.50 17.87
N GLU A 50 -14.40 0.99 18.51
CA GLU A 50 -15.10 0.31 19.60
C GLU A 50 -15.63 -1.07 19.18
N GLU A 51 -16.39 -1.14 18.08
CA GLU A 51 -16.94 -2.42 17.61
C GLU A 51 -15.85 -3.40 17.19
N PHE A 52 -14.80 -2.91 16.51
CA PHE A 52 -13.65 -3.72 16.17
C PHE A 52 -12.92 -4.23 17.41
N PHE A 53 -12.77 -3.41 18.45
CA PHE A 53 -12.19 -3.83 19.73
C PHE A 53 -13.01 -4.97 20.36
N HIS A 54 -14.34 -4.91 20.34
CA HIS A 54 -15.19 -6.00 20.83
C HIS A 54 -15.03 -7.27 20.00
N THR A 55 -15.00 -7.14 18.67
CA THR A 55 -14.78 -8.26 17.75
C THR A 55 -13.42 -8.92 17.97
N PHE A 56 -12.35 -8.13 18.08
CA PHE A 56 -11.01 -8.59 18.39
C PHE A 56 -10.98 -9.38 19.70
N ASN A 57 -11.57 -8.84 20.77
CA ASN A 57 -11.60 -9.51 22.08
C ASN A 57 -12.32 -10.85 22.01
N ALA A 58 -13.50 -10.90 21.38
CA ALA A 58 -14.29 -12.12 21.30
C ALA A 58 -13.52 -13.22 20.58
N LEU A 59 -12.90 -12.90 19.45
CA LEU A 59 -12.10 -13.83 18.66
C LEU A 59 -10.83 -14.26 19.41
N HIS A 60 -10.11 -13.32 20.01
CA HIS A 60 -8.89 -13.61 20.76
C HIS A 60 -9.18 -14.51 21.99
N GLN A 61 -10.25 -14.24 22.74
CA GLN A 61 -10.67 -15.07 23.88
C GLN A 61 -11.11 -16.47 23.46
N ALA A 62 -11.66 -16.61 22.26
CA ALA A 62 -12.02 -17.88 21.66
C ALA A 62 -10.83 -18.57 20.95
N ASN A 63 -9.59 -18.10 21.12
CA ASN A 63 -8.37 -18.60 20.47
C ASN A 63 -8.49 -18.67 18.93
N LYS A 64 -9.19 -17.71 18.33
CA LYS A 64 -9.30 -17.59 16.88
C LYS A 64 -8.13 -16.79 16.32
N GLN A 65 -7.72 -17.10 15.09
CA GLN A 65 -6.59 -16.43 14.46
C GLN A 65 -7.02 -15.06 13.96
N ILE A 66 -6.22 -14.03 14.27
CA ILE A 66 -6.40 -12.68 13.74
C ILE A 66 -5.13 -12.30 12.99
N ILE A 67 -5.27 -11.81 11.76
CA ILE A 67 -4.18 -11.30 10.92
C ILE A 67 -4.56 -9.89 10.53
N ILE A 68 -3.65 -8.95 10.73
CA ILE A 68 -3.88 -7.53 10.47
C ILE A 68 -2.70 -7.03 9.62
N SER A 69 -2.99 -6.35 8.52
CA SER A 69 -2.00 -5.57 7.78
C SER A 69 -2.13 -4.09 8.12
N SER A 70 -1.01 -3.36 7.99
CA SER A 70 -0.98 -1.92 8.19
C SER A 70 0.18 -1.30 7.40
N ASP A 71 -0.08 -0.16 6.76
CA ASP A 71 0.98 0.65 6.13
C ASP A 71 1.89 1.35 7.15
N LYS A 72 1.41 1.51 8.39
CA LYS A 72 2.12 2.21 9.47
C LYS A 72 2.17 1.34 10.72
N PRO A 73 3.25 1.38 11.50
CA PRO A 73 3.27 0.67 12.78
C PRO A 73 2.15 1.22 13.69
N PRO A 74 1.57 0.41 14.60
CA PRO A 74 0.44 0.81 15.44
C PRO A 74 0.63 2.15 16.17
N LYS A 75 1.86 2.45 16.59
CA LYS A 75 2.24 3.71 17.26
C LYS A 75 2.06 4.96 16.39
N ASP A 76 2.16 4.83 15.07
CA ASP A 76 2.15 5.92 14.10
C ASP A 76 0.79 6.08 13.40
N ILE A 77 -0.20 5.25 13.76
CA ILE A 77 -1.58 5.38 13.26
C ILE A 77 -2.27 6.50 14.06
N PRO A 78 -2.56 7.66 13.46
CA PRO A 78 -3.14 8.80 14.19
C PRO A 78 -4.51 8.42 14.74
N THR A 79 -4.91 8.96 15.89
CA THR A 79 -6.26 8.78 16.47
C THR A 79 -6.71 7.33 16.68
N LEU A 80 -5.77 6.38 16.68
CA LEU A 80 -6.00 5.00 17.08
C LEU A 80 -5.97 4.91 18.61
N GLU A 81 -7.02 4.36 19.20
CA GLU A 81 -7.13 4.22 20.66
C GLU A 81 -6.00 3.38 21.27
N ASP A 82 -5.50 3.80 22.44
CA ASP A 82 -4.39 3.14 23.15
C ASP A 82 -4.66 1.67 23.46
N ARG A 83 -5.93 1.29 23.68
CA ARG A 83 -6.32 -0.10 23.89
C ARG A 83 -6.10 -0.94 22.64
N LEU A 84 -6.44 -0.43 21.45
CA LEU A 84 -6.19 -1.16 20.19
C LEU A 84 -4.70 -1.23 19.89
N ARG A 85 -3.95 -0.14 20.12
CA ARG A 85 -2.48 -0.11 20.00
C ARG A 85 -1.83 -1.21 20.83
N SER A 86 -2.24 -1.32 22.10
CA SER A 86 -1.75 -2.35 23.01
C SER A 86 -2.04 -3.76 22.49
N ARG A 87 -3.23 -4.01 21.93
CA ARG A 87 -3.61 -5.32 21.38
C ARG A 87 -2.83 -5.70 20.14
N PHE A 88 -2.55 -4.74 19.27
CA PHE A 88 -1.71 -4.99 18.10
C PHE A 88 -0.27 -5.33 18.51
N ALA A 89 0.23 -4.72 19.59
CA ALA A 89 1.56 -4.99 20.13
C ALA A 89 1.65 -6.32 20.92
N TRP A 90 0.54 -6.88 21.40
CA TRP A 90 0.53 -8.18 22.10
C TRP A 90 0.79 -9.36 21.17
N GLY A 91 0.53 -9.20 19.87
CA GLY A 91 0.75 -10.23 18.87
C GLY A 91 2.17 -10.24 18.32
N MET A 92 2.38 -11.07 17.29
CA MET A 92 3.59 -11.03 16.49
C MET A 92 3.50 -9.88 15.48
N SER A 93 4.38 -8.89 15.63
CA SER A 93 4.53 -7.80 14.66
C SER A 93 5.74 -8.08 13.78
N ILE A 94 5.53 -8.14 12.46
CA ILE A 94 6.58 -8.30 11.46
C ILE A 94 6.58 -7.07 10.58
N ASP A 95 7.75 -6.49 10.38
CA ASP A 95 7.95 -5.35 9.50
C ASP A 95 8.29 -5.82 8.07
N MET A 96 7.56 -5.33 7.07
CA MET A 96 7.76 -5.70 5.68
C MET A 96 8.71 -4.71 5.02
N GLN A 97 9.97 -5.10 4.92
CA GLN A 97 11.03 -4.31 4.30
C GLN A 97 10.98 -4.39 2.77
N THR A 98 11.58 -3.40 2.10
CA THR A 98 11.74 -3.45 0.65
C THR A 98 12.67 -4.61 0.27
N PRO A 99 12.32 -5.40 -0.75
CA PRO A 99 13.14 -6.55 -1.15
C PRO A 99 14.49 -6.10 -1.68
N ASP A 100 15.53 -6.87 -1.37
CA ASP A 100 16.86 -6.70 -1.94
C ASP A 100 16.90 -7.07 -3.44
N PHE A 101 18.05 -6.89 -4.08
CA PHE A 101 18.18 -7.12 -5.51
C PHE A 101 17.89 -8.58 -5.89
N GLU A 102 18.41 -9.53 -5.12
CA GLU A 102 18.23 -10.96 -5.36
C GLU A 102 16.77 -11.36 -5.22
N THR A 103 16.08 -10.88 -4.17
CA THR A 103 14.65 -11.11 -3.98
C THR A 103 13.83 -10.46 -5.09
N ARG A 104 14.19 -9.26 -5.57
CA ARG A 104 13.50 -8.65 -6.73
C ARG A 104 13.65 -9.50 -7.99
N CYS A 105 14.85 -10.02 -8.27
CA CYS A 105 15.07 -10.94 -9.39
C CYS A 105 14.20 -12.20 -9.26
N ALA A 106 14.18 -12.82 -8.07
CA ALA A 106 13.35 -13.99 -7.80
C ALA A 106 11.86 -13.71 -7.97
N ILE A 107 11.37 -12.55 -7.53
CA ILE A 107 9.97 -12.12 -7.71
C ILE A 107 9.64 -12.01 -9.19
N ILE A 108 10.45 -11.31 -9.99
CA ILE A 108 10.21 -11.14 -11.43
C ILE A 108 10.19 -12.49 -12.14
N GLN A 109 11.18 -13.33 -11.85
CA GLN A 109 11.31 -14.65 -12.45
C GLN A 109 10.08 -15.51 -12.13
N THR A 110 9.73 -15.62 -10.84
CA THR A 110 8.56 -16.40 -10.39
C THR A 110 7.26 -15.88 -11.01
N LYS A 111 7.10 -14.56 -11.12
CA LYS A 111 5.91 -13.93 -11.71
C LYS A 111 5.82 -14.18 -13.22
N ALA A 112 6.92 -14.16 -13.94
CA ALA A 112 6.93 -14.50 -15.37
C ALA A 112 6.67 -16.01 -15.60
N GLU A 113 7.30 -16.87 -14.79
CA GLU A 113 7.09 -18.32 -14.84
C GLU A 113 5.64 -18.70 -14.55
N SER A 114 4.98 -18.04 -13.59
CA SER A 114 3.54 -18.25 -13.32
C SER A 114 2.62 -17.92 -14.50
N ARG A 115 3.13 -17.20 -15.51
CA ARG A 115 2.44 -16.90 -16.76
C ARG A 115 2.91 -17.75 -17.93
N GLY A 116 3.78 -18.73 -17.69
CA GLY A 116 4.37 -19.60 -18.70
C GLY A 116 5.39 -18.89 -19.59
N ILE A 117 5.97 -17.78 -19.13
CA ILE A 117 6.96 -17.00 -19.89
C ILE A 117 8.32 -17.14 -19.20
N GLU A 118 9.29 -17.66 -19.93
CA GLU A 118 10.68 -17.67 -19.50
C GLU A 118 11.34 -16.33 -19.87
N LEU A 119 11.86 -15.62 -18.87
CA LEU A 119 12.59 -14.38 -19.08
C LEU A 119 14.08 -14.64 -19.18
N PRO A 120 14.78 -14.04 -20.17
CA PRO A 120 16.23 -14.00 -20.18
C PRO A 120 16.80 -13.34 -18.91
N SER A 121 17.89 -13.88 -18.38
CA SER A 121 18.49 -13.39 -17.13
C SER A 121 18.89 -11.91 -17.18
N ASP A 122 19.38 -11.44 -18.32
CA ASP A 122 19.74 -10.03 -18.54
C ASP A 122 18.53 -9.09 -18.45
N VAL A 123 17.34 -9.53 -18.92
CA VAL A 123 16.07 -8.81 -18.76
C VAL A 123 15.69 -8.73 -17.29
N VAL A 124 15.74 -9.86 -16.57
CA VAL A 124 15.41 -9.92 -15.14
C VAL A 124 16.31 -8.97 -14.33
N GLU A 125 17.62 -9.05 -14.53
CA GLU A 125 18.58 -8.17 -13.87
C GLU A 125 18.32 -6.70 -14.20
N TYR A 126 18.07 -6.38 -15.46
CA TYR A 126 17.84 -5.01 -15.89
C TYR A 126 16.58 -4.41 -15.26
N LEU A 127 15.48 -5.17 -15.21
CA LEU A 127 14.24 -4.75 -14.55
C LEU A 127 14.44 -4.58 -13.03
N SER A 128 15.10 -5.53 -12.37
CA SER A 128 15.40 -5.50 -10.92
C SER A 128 16.34 -4.37 -10.51
N GLN A 129 17.25 -3.94 -11.41
CA GLN A 129 18.12 -2.79 -11.17
C GLN A 129 17.39 -1.46 -11.36
N GLY A 130 16.48 -1.40 -12.34
CA GLY A 130 15.74 -0.20 -12.74
C GLY A 130 14.65 0.21 -11.75
N VAL A 131 13.99 -0.76 -11.11
CA VAL A 131 12.91 -0.51 -10.13
C VAL A 131 13.36 -0.93 -8.74
N ARG A 132 13.50 0.05 -7.83
CA ARG A 132 14.02 -0.15 -6.46
C ARG A 132 13.05 0.27 -5.35
N THR A 133 11.91 0.83 -5.73
CA THR A 133 10.98 1.56 -4.86
C THR A 133 9.96 0.62 -4.21
N ASN A 134 9.16 -0.09 -5.01
CA ASN A 134 8.10 -0.98 -4.54
C ASN A 134 7.87 -2.15 -5.51
N ILE A 135 7.55 -3.33 -4.97
CA ILE A 135 7.18 -4.54 -5.72
C ILE A 135 6.03 -4.27 -6.70
N ARG A 136 5.04 -3.43 -6.34
CA ARG A 136 3.92 -3.09 -7.24
C ARG A 136 4.40 -2.40 -8.52
N GLU A 137 5.38 -1.52 -8.43
CA GLU A 137 5.96 -0.86 -9.60
C GLU A 137 6.76 -1.87 -10.44
N LEU A 138 7.47 -2.79 -9.78
CA LEU A 138 8.22 -3.85 -10.44
C LEU A 138 7.30 -4.80 -11.22
N GLU A 139 6.20 -5.23 -10.60
CA GLU A 139 5.15 -6.00 -11.26
C GLU A 139 4.48 -5.22 -12.39
N GLY A 140 4.26 -3.92 -12.21
CA GLY A 140 3.69 -3.05 -13.25
C GLY A 140 4.56 -2.98 -14.50
N VAL A 141 5.88 -2.82 -14.33
CA VAL A 141 6.84 -2.81 -15.44
C VAL A 141 6.90 -4.20 -16.10
N LEU A 142 6.95 -5.28 -15.31
CA LEU A 142 6.88 -6.64 -15.85
C LEU A 142 5.61 -6.86 -16.68
N ASN A 143 4.45 -6.49 -16.15
CA ASN A 143 3.16 -6.58 -16.85
C ASN A 143 3.19 -5.85 -18.19
N GLN A 144 3.73 -4.63 -18.20
CA GLN A 144 3.80 -3.83 -19.41
C GLN A 144 4.76 -4.43 -20.44
N LEU A 145 5.90 -4.98 -20.00
CA LEU A 145 6.82 -5.69 -20.88
C LEU A 145 6.14 -6.90 -21.52
N LEU A 146 5.51 -7.75 -20.71
CA LEU A 146 4.84 -8.97 -21.18
C LEU A 146 3.69 -8.65 -22.13
N ALA A 147 2.88 -7.62 -21.83
CA ALA A 147 1.81 -7.17 -22.71
C ALA A 147 2.34 -6.65 -24.06
N MET A 148 3.44 -5.90 -24.06
CA MET A 148 4.08 -5.44 -25.31
C MET A 148 4.60 -6.60 -26.16
N CYS A 149 5.14 -7.63 -25.51
CA CYS A 149 5.62 -8.84 -26.16
C CYS A 149 4.47 -9.62 -26.81
N GLU A 150 3.38 -9.81 -26.06
CA GLU A 150 2.16 -10.47 -26.53
C GLU A 150 1.54 -9.74 -27.73
N MET A 151 1.39 -8.41 -27.65
CA MET A 151 0.84 -7.60 -28.75
C MET A 151 1.69 -7.63 -30.02
N ARG A 152 3.01 -7.84 -29.90
CA ARG A 152 3.94 -7.89 -31.04
C ARG A 152 4.21 -9.31 -31.53
N GLY A 153 3.77 -10.34 -30.80
CA GLY A 153 4.08 -11.73 -31.07
C GLY A 153 5.59 -12.05 -30.93
N THR A 154 6.29 -11.32 -30.06
CA THR A 154 7.75 -11.44 -29.88
C THR A 154 8.08 -11.82 -28.44
N SER A 155 9.17 -12.55 -28.21
CA SER A 155 9.64 -12.85 -26.86
C SER A 155 10.27 -11.62 -26.17
N PRO A 156 10.23 -11.55 -24.83
CA PRO A 156 10.89 -10.49 -24.08
C PRO A 156 12.40 -10.46 -24.31
N ASP A 157 12.94 -9.29 -24.64
CA ASP A 157 14.37 -9.06 -24.80
C ASP A 157 14.84 -7.80 -24.04
N ILE A 158 16.15 -7.67 -23.90
CA ILE A 158 16.78 -6.55 -23.19
C ILE A 158 16.51 -5.20 -23.86
N THR A 159 16.27 -5.18 -25.17
CA THR A 159 16.01 -3.96 -25.95
C THR A 159 14.64 -3.39 -25.61
N MET A 160 13.63 -4.25 -25.52
CA MET A 160 12.28 -3.90 -25.10
C MET A 160 12.27 -3.43 -23.66
N ALA A 161 12.95 -4.15 -22.75
CA ALA A 161 13.08 -3.76 -21.35
C ALA A 161 13.75 -2.38 -21.19
N LYS A 162 14.81 -2.10 -21.96
CA LYS A 162 15.46 -0.77 -22.03
C LYS A 162 14.50 0.32 -22.49
N SER A 163 13.76 0.08 -23.57
CA SER A 163 12.80 1.06 -24.11
C SER A 163 11.70 1.43 -23.09
N LEU A 164 11.26 0.42 -22.33
CA LEU A 164 10.21 0.55 -21.33
C LEU A 164 10.65 1.41 -20.14
N LEU A 165 11.82 1.10 -19.58
CA LEU A 165 12.38 1.82 -18.45
C LEU A 165 12.89 3.22 -18.84
N SER A 166 13.37 3.42 -20.07
CA SER A 166 13.72 4.77 -20.56
C SER A 166 12.50 5.69 -20.66
N ASN A 167 11.34 5.16 -21.08
CA ASN A 167 10.09 5.93 -21.09
C ASN A 167 9.60 6.24 -19.67
N THR A 168 9.89 5.36 -18.71
CA THR A 168 9.52 5.58 -17.30
C THR A 168 10.39 6.65 -16.65
N LYS A 169 11.68 6.79 -17.05
CA LYS A 169 12.55 7.91 -16.64
C LYS A 169 12.07 9.28 -17.15
N ASN A 170 11.21 9.31 -18.17
CA ASN A 170 10.59 10.52 -18.70
C ASN A 170 9.26 10.87 -18.01
N ARG A 171 8.75 10.06 -17.07
CA ARG A 171 7.77 10.58 -16.11
C ARG A 171 8.48 11.64 -15.28
N PRO A 172 7.89 12.85 -15.11
CA PRO A 172 8.54 13.91 -14.35
C PRO A 172 8.93 13.33 -12.99
N ARG A 173 10.24 13.39 -12.68
CA ARG A 173 10.77 13.07 -11.35
C ARG A 173 9.82 13.68 -10.33
N HIS A 174 9.38 12.86 -9.37
CA HIS A 174 8.54 13.23 -8.23
C HIS A 174 8.70 14.73 -7.93
N ILE A 175 7.73 15.55 -8.35
CA ILE A 175 7.83 17.00 -8.19
C ILE A 175 7.78 17.23 -6.68
N SER A 176 8.92 17.60 -6.09
CA SER A 176 8.95 17.85 -4.65
C SER A 176 8.26 19.18 -4.36
N SER A 177 7.65 19.31 -3.19
CA SER A 177 7.08 20.58 -2.73
C SER A 177 8.11 21.72 -2.83
N LYS A 178 9.39 21.43 -2.55
CA LYS A 178 10.50 22.36 -2.72
C LYS A 178 10.68 22.82 -4.17
N GLN A 179 10.62 21.92 -5.16
CA GLN A 179 10.72 22.29 -6.58
C GLN A 179 9.54 23.15 -7.04
N VAL A 180 8.33 22.90 -6.51
CA VAL A 180 7.17 23.75 -6.78
C VAL A 180 7.41 25.14 -6.20
N VAL A 181 7.79 25.23 -4.92
CA VAL A 181 8.06 26.50 -4.23
C VAL A 181 9.16 27.29 -4.95
N GLU A 182 10.27 26.67 -5.30
CA GLU A 182 11.37 27.32 -6.04
C GLU A 182 10.92 27.84 -7.41
N LYS A 183 10.12 27.06 -8.15
CA LYS A 183 9.67 27.44 -9.49
C LYS A 183 8.62 28.56 -9.43
N THR A 184 7.73 28.53 -8.45
CA THR A 184 6.76 29.59 -8.16
C THR A 184 7.47 30.87 -7.70
N ALA A 185 8.44 30.77 -6.80
CA ALA A 185 9.28 31.89 -6.34
C ALA A 185 9.94 32.59 -7.53
N LYS A 186 10.56 31.80 -8.40
CA LYS A 186 11.23 32.30 -9.60
C LYS A 186 10.27 32.96 -10.59
N TYR A 187 9.05 32.44 -10.76
CA TYR A 187 8.06 33.02 -11.66
C TYR A 187 7.53 34.37 -11.16
N PHE A 188 7.29 34.50 -9.85
CA PHE A 188 6.82 35.72 -9.22
C PHE A 188 7.94 36.67 -8.79
N HIS A 189 9.21 36.34 -9.09
CA HIS A 189 10.39 37.11 -8.69
C HIS A 189 10.50 37.37 -7.19
N ILE A 190 10.03 36.42 -6.38
CA ILE A 190 10.15 36.43 -4.92
C ILE A 190 11.09 35.31 -4.48
N THR A 191 11.54 35.39 -3.24
CA THR A 191 12.41 34.36 -2.64
C THR A 191 11.59 33.20 -2.08
N THR A 192 12.21 32.03 -1.94
CA THR A 192 11.55 30.87 -1.31
C THR A 192 11.19 31.13 0.15
N ASP A 193 11.99 31.93 0.85
CA ASP A 193 11.77 32.30 2.24
C ASP A 193 10.57 33.24 2.40
N GLU A 194 10.31 34.11 1.42
CA GLU A 194 9.11 34.95 1.39
C GLU A 194 7.85 34.12 1.17
N ILE A 195 7.89 33.09 0.32
CA ILE A 195 6.74 32.16 0.11
C ILE A 195 6.44 31.35 1.37
N LEU A 196 7.48 30.91 2.10
CA LEU A 196 7.34 30.09 3.29
C LEU A 196 7.16 30.92 4.58
N GLY A 197 7.36 32.23 4.48
CA GLY A 197 7.26 33.17 5.60
C GLY A 197 5.83 33.58 5.91
N PRO A 198 5.59 34.16 7.10
CA PRO A 198 4.26 34.63 7.52
C PRO A 198 3.83 35.94 6.83
N LYS A 199 4.65 36.46 5.90
CA LYS A 199 4.48 37.79 5.29
C LYS A 199 3.24 37.77 4.38
N ARG A 200 2.35 38.72 4.59
CA ARG A 200 1.20 38.99 3.72
C ARG A 200 1.36 40.39 3.15
N ASP A 201 1.78 40.46 1.90
CA ASP A 201 1.71 41.71 1.15
C ASP A 201 0.24 41.88 0.72
N LYS A 202 -0.35 43.04 1.05
CA LYS A 202 -1.65 43.44 0.51
C LYS A 202 -1.42 44.04 -0.87
N ASP A 203 -2.29 43.71 -1.82
CA ASP A 203 -2.38 44.39 -3.12
C ASP A 203 -2.42 45.92 -2.96
#